data_AF-A0AAJ0TMJ3-F1
#
_entry.id   AF-A0AAJ0TMJ3-F1
#
_cell.length_a   1.000
_cell.length_b   1.000
_cell.length_c   1.000
_cell.angle_alpha   90.00
_cell.angle_beta   90.00
_cell.angle_gamma   90.00
#
_symmetry.space_group_name_H-M   'P 1'
#
loop_
_entity.id
_entity.type
_entity.pdbx_description
1 polymer ?
#
loop_
_entity_poly.entity_id
_entity_poly.type
_entity_poly.pdbx_seq_one_letter_code
_entity_poly.pdbx_strand_id
1 'polypeptide(L)'
;MGSEAANEIRRQKGLQIAQTCRISKKPTGEYLVPSQSGMGKYTVRYVGYKPQCDCPDFEKRNVLGVRCKHIWAVQLIVNRHLNQDGTVTTTKTMKMTYGQNWTSYTLAQTHEKELFMRLLNDLCQSVPNPQYKFGRPILPLSDMVFSSALKVYTTFSLRRFTSDMNGAKEKGYIDAVPYYTTVARYMEKPELTPVLIDLIMKTALPLASVETDFAVDSSGFSTRRYARWFDFKYGKEKDVRIWLKAHLMCGTKTNIVTAVEVTEGYGADSPRLPELVNATKLHFDIKQVSADKAYSSVNNLEIIERAGGEPFIPFKSNTVTRARQPRIWKRLYHYFQFNREDFLQNYHKRSNVETTFHMIKAKFGTQIRSKTKTAEINEVLCKILCHNICVVIQEMHELGIEPTFAVAKVGVV
;
A
#
# COMPACT_ATOMS: atom_id res chain seq x y z
N MET A 1 -31.72 -20.04 -25.89
CA MET A 1 -30.92 -19.22 -24.96
C MET A 1 -31.52 -17.82 -24.93
N GLY A 2 -32.10 -17.41 -23.81
CA GLY A 2 -32.87 -16.17 -23.69
C GLY A 2 -32.03 -14.90 -23.95
N SER A 3 -32.71 -13.82 -24.33
CA SER A 3 -32.14 -12.48 -24.54
C SER A 3 -31.34 -11.97 -23.34
N GLU A 4 -31.65 -12.43 -22.13
CA GLU A 4 -30.93 -12.10 -20.88
C GLU A 4 -29.50 -12.63 -20.82
N ALA A 5 -29.27 -13.91 -21.12
CA ALA A 5 -27.93 -14.49 -21.10
C ALA A 5 -27.00 -13.84 -22.14
N ALA A 6 -27.57 -13.49 -23.30
CA ALA A 6 -26.85 -12.78 -24.36
C ALA A 6 -26.52 -11.31 -23.98
N ASN A 7 -27.35 -10.68 -23.15
CA ASN A 7 -27.12 -9.35 -22.61
C ASN A 7 -26.03 -9.36 -21.53
N GLU A 8 -26.01 -10.35 -20.63
CA GLU A 8 -25.02 -10.41 -19.55
C GLU A 8 -23.59 -10.61 -20.09
N ILE A 9 -23.39 -11.49 -21.09
CA ILE A 9 -22.07 -11.66 -21.73
C ILE A 9 -21.58 -10.35 -22.37
N ARG A 10 -22.49 -9.56 -22.95
CA ARG A 10 -22.15 -8.27 -23.57
C ARG A 10 -21.90 -7.18 -22.55
N ARG A 11 -22.61 -7.21 -21.42
CA ARG A 11 -22.38 -6.34 -20.28
C ARG A 11 -20.98 -6.55 -19.70
N GLN A 12 -20.56 -7.80 -19.51
CA GLN A 12 -19.20 -8.12 -19.05
C GLN A 12 -18.12 -7.62 -20.02
N LYS A 13 -18.32 -7.81 -21.34
CA LYS A 13 -17.42 -7.25 -22.36
C LYS A 13 -17.43 -5.71 -22.38
N GLY A 14 -18.58 -5.09 -22.13
CA GLY A 14 -18.71 -3.64 -22.01
C GLY A 14 -17.98 -3.08 -20.78
N LEU A 15 -18.04 -3.78 -19.65
CA LEU A 15 -17.30 -3.45 -18.44
C LEU A 15 -15.79 -3.48 -18.68
N GLN A 16 -15.30 -4.50 -19.40
CA GLN A 16 -13.89 -4.58 -19.77
C GLN A 16 -13.46 -3.38 -20.63
N ILE A 17 -14.25 -3.00 -21.65
CA ILE A 17 -13.96 -1.82 -22.49
C ILE A 17 -13.93 -0.53 -21.64
N ALA A 18 -14.87 -0.37 -20.71
CA ALA A 18 -14.92 0.80 -19.83
C ALA A 18 -13.70 0.89 -18.88
N GLN A 19 -13.15 -0.25 -18.47
CA GLN A 19 -11.97 -0.32 -17.59
C GLN A 19 -10.65 -0.16 -18.34
N THR A 20 -10.53 -0.74 -19.54
CA THR A 20 -9.25 -0.82 -20.26
C THR A 20 -9.05 0.26 -21.31
N CYS A 21 -10.14 0.90 -21.77
CA CYS A 21 -10.10 1.78 -22.92
C CYS A 21 -10.67 3.17 -22.63
N ARG A 22 -10.07 4.20 -23.24
CA ARG A 22 -10.54 5.58 -23.12
C ARG A 22 -11.73 5.81 -24.06
N ILE A 23 -12.92 6.01 -23.49
CA ILE A 23 -14.12 6.46 -24.21
C ILE A 23 -14.11 7.99 -24.25
N SER A 24 -14.30 8.57 -25.44
CA SER A 24 -14.29 10.03 -25.64
C SER A 24 -15.67 10.52 -26.07
N LYS A 25 -16.05 11.74 -25.66
CA LYS A 25 -17.32 12.37 -26.06
C LYS A 25 -17.04 13.43 -27.11
N LYS A 26 -17.72 13.36 -28.26
CA LYS A 26 -17.65 14.37 -29.32
C LYS A 26 -18.42 15.64 -28.89
N PRO A 27 -18.08 16.82 -29.45
CA PRO A 27 -18.83 18.06 -29.21
C PRO A 27 -20.32 17.95 -29.55
N THR A 28 -20.67 17.09 -30.51
CA THR A 28 -22.04 16.77 -30.94
C THR A 28 -22.86 15.95 -29.94
N GLY A 29 -22.26 15.53 -28.81
CA GLY A 29 -22.94 14.76 -27.77
C GLY A 29 -22.81 13.23 -27.90
N GLU A 30 -22.24 12.74 -29.00
CA GLU A 30 -21.99 11.32 -29.26
C GLU A 30 -20.75 10.78 -28.50
N TYR A 31 -20.73 9.48 -28.22
CA TYR A 31 -19.60 8.80 -27.58
C TYR A 31 -18.83 7.96 -28.59
N LEU A 32 -17.52 8.10 -28.60
CA LEU A 32 -16.60 7.30 -29.42
C LEU A 32 -15.94 6.23 -28.56
N VAL A 33 -16.28 4.98 -28.84
CA VAL A 33 -15.88 3.78 -28.09
C VAL A 33 -14.94 2.93 -28.95
N PRO A 34 -13.71 2.63 -28.49
CA PRO A 34 -12.78 1.80 -29.25
C PRO A 34 -13.23 0.33 -29.29
N SER A 35 -12.84 -0.35 -30.38
CA SER A 35 -13.03 -1.79 -30.54
C SER A 35 -12.13 -2.56 -29.56
N GLN A 36 -12.67 -3.66 -29.02
CA GLN A 36 -11.94 -4.55 -28.12
C GLN A 36 -10.90 -5.43 -28.85
N SER A 37 -11.08 -5.65 -30.15
CA SER A 37 -10.37 -6.70 -30.92
C SER A 37 -9.56 -6.14 -32.09
N GLY A 38 -9.51 -4.82 -32.25
CA GLY A 38 -8.82 -4.15 -33.35
C GLY A 38 -8.73 -2.64 -33.13
N MET A 39 -8.22 -1.90 -34.12
CA MET A 39 -7.99 -0.44 -34.01
C MET A 39 -9.21 0.42 -34.37
N GLY A 40 -10.33 -0.19 -34.78
CA GLY A 40 -11.56 0.53 -35.13
C GLY A 40 -12.21 1.21 -33.92
N LYS A 41 -13.01 2.25 -34.19
CA LYS A 41 -13.81 2.96 -33.18
C LYS A 41 -15.26 3.02 -33.63
N TYR A 42 -16.18 2.93 -32.68
CA TYR A 42 -17.62 2.91 -32.89
C TYR A 42 -18.28 4.08 -32.16
N THR A 43 -19.25 4.70 -32.80
CA THR A 43 -20.02 5.82 -32.28
C THR A 43 -21.31 5.33 -31.63
N VAL A 44 -21.51 5.70 -30.37
CA VAL A 44 -22.74 5.49 -29.62
C VAL A 44 -23.42 6.84 -29.41
N ARG A 45 -24.67 6.96 -29.89
CA ARG A 45 -25.51 8.15 -29.72
C ARG A 45 -26.82 7.80 -29.03
N TYR A 46 -27.45 8.79 -28.41
CA TYR A 46 -28.78 8.63 -27.81
C TYR A 46 -29.78 9.43 -28.63
N VAL A 47 -30.79 8.77 -29.18
CA VAL A 47 -31.94 9.42 -29.82
C VAL A 47 -33.08 9.36 -28.81
N GLY A 48 -33.32 10.46 -28.10
CA GLY A 48 -34.13 10.46 -26.88
C GLY A 48 -33.53 9.53 -25.81
N TYR A 49 -34.30 8.55 -25.33
CA TYR A 49 -33.87 7.55 -24.34
C TYR A 49 -33.32 6.25 -24.95
N LYS A 50 -33.31 6.12 -26.28
CA LYS A 50 -32.88 4.90 -26.96
C LYS A 50 -31.41 5.01 -27.40
N PRO A 51 -30.49 4.16 -26.89
CA PRO A 51 -29.11 4.14 -27.34
C PRO A 51 -29.01 3.49 -28.72
N GLN A 52 -28.23 4.11 -29.61
CA GLN A 52 -27.89 3.60 -30.94
C GLN A 52 -26.37 3.49 -31.07
N CYS A 53 -25.88 2.44 -31.70
CA CYS A 53 -24.46 2.25 -31.96
C CYS A 53 -24.25 1.89 -33.43
N ASP A 54 -23.22 2.44 -34.07
CA ASP A 54 -22.83 2.11 -35.45
C ASP A 54 -22.04 0.78 -35.59
N CYS A 55 -22.01 -0.07 -34.55
CA CYS A 55 -21.24 -1.30 -34.60
C CYS A 55 -22.04 -2.47 -35.21
N PRO A 56 -21.38 -3.42 -35.90
CA PRO A 56 -22.06 -4.57 -36.52
C PRO A 56 -22.86 -5.45 -35.53
N ASP A 57 -22.47 -5.49 -34.25
CA ASP A 57 -23.21 -6.25 -33.21
C ASP A 57 -24.55 -5.58 -32.86
N PHE A 58 -24.65 -4.26 -32.98
CA PHE A 58 -25.90 -3.53 -32.76
C PHE A 58 -26.86 -3.71 -33.93
N GLU A 59 -26.37 -3.53 -35.16
CA GLU A 59 -27.16 -3.68 -36.38
C GLU A 59 -27.87 -5.05 -36.45
N LYS A 60 -27.15 -6.13 -36.11
CA LYS A 60 -27.69 -7.50 -36.17
C LYS A 60 -28.65 -7.86 -35.04
N ARG A 61 -28.59 -7.18 -33.89
CA ARG A 61 -29.21 -7.67 -32.65
C ARG A 61 -30.11 -6.67 -31.93
N ASN A 62 -30.11 -5.41 -32.34
CA ASN A 62 -30.99 -4.40 -31.77
C ASN A 62 -32.48 -4.74 -31.98
N VAL A 63 -32.81 -5.41 -33.10
CA VAL A 63 -34.18 -5.90 -33.38
C VAL A 63 -34.67 -6.90 -32.31
N LEU A 64 -33.74 -7.58 -31.63
CA LEU A 64 -34.01 -8.56 -30.57
C LEU A 64 -33.93 -7.94 -29.16
N GLY A 65 -33.83 -6.61 -29.04
CA GLY A 65 -33.71 -5.91 -27.75
C GLY A 65 -32.38 -6.14 -27.01
N VAL A 66 -31.37 -6.70 -27.68
CA VAL A 66 -30.05 -6.99 -27.09
C VAL A 66 -29.11 -5.81 -27.31
N ARG A 67 -28.55 -5.27 -26.23
CA ARG A 67 -27.60 -4.13 -26.28
C ARG A 67 -26.20 -4.62 -26.60
N CYS A 68 -25.49 -3.93 -27.49
CA CYS A 68 -24.10 -4.24 -27.80
C CYS A 68 -23.16 -3.85 -26.64
N LYS A 69 -21.94 -4.41 -26.64
CA LYS A 69 -20.93 -4.11 -25.62
C LYS A 69 -20.52 -2.63 -25.52
N HIS A 70 -20.58 -1.89 -26.63
CA HIS A 70 -20.25 -0.45 -26.64
C HIS A 70 -21.32 0.40 -25.96
N ILE A 71 -22.60 0.05 -26.13
CA ILE A 71 -23.71 0.68 -25.40
C ILE A 71 -23.56 0.41 -23.90
N TRP A 72 -23.26 -0.84 -23.52
CA TRP A 72 -22.98 -1.17 -22.12
C TRP A 72 -21.78 -0.39 -21.57
N ALA A 73 -20.68 -0.30 -22.31
CA ALA A 73 -19.50 0.46 -21.89
C ALA A 73 -19.83 1.95 -21.66
N VAL A 74 -20.61 2.57 -22.54
CA VAL A 74 -21.07 3.96 -22.37
C VAL A 74 -22.04 4.06 -21.18
N GLN A 75 -22.99 3.14 -21.01
CA GLN A 75 -23.93 3.15 -19.89
C GLN A 75 -23.22 3.02 -18.54
N LEU A 76 -22.20 2.16 -18.45
CA LEU A 76 -21.41 1.96 -17.23
C LEU A 76 -20.58 3.20 -16.86
N ILE A 77 -20.13 3.98 -17.85
CA ILE A 77 -19.45 5.26 -17.62
C ILE A 77 -20.44 6.40 -17.33
N VAL A 78 -21.66 6.32 -17.85
CA VAL A 78 -22.70 7.35 -17.76
C VAL A 78 -23.70 7.04 -16.64
N ASN A 79 -23.30 6.41 -15.53
CA ASN A 79 -24.24 6.15 -14.43
C ASN A 79 -24.78 7.48 -13.86
N ARG A 80 -26.07 7.70 -14.11
CA ARG A 80 -26.86 8.89 -13.76
C ARG A 80 -27.44 8.70 -12.36
N HIS A 81 -27.25 9.68 -11.47
CA HIS A 81 -28.18 9.87 -10.35
C HIS A 81 -29.32 10.77 -10.84
N LEU A 82 -30.56 10.30 -10.65
CA LEU A 82 -31.75 11.14 -10.75
C LEU A 82 -31.96 11.75 -9.37
N ASN A 83 -31.81 13.07 -9.26
CA ASN A 83 -32.33 13.77 -8.09
C ASN A 83 -33.86 13.74 -8.13
N GLN A 84 -34.51 13.88 -6.97
CA GLN A 84 -35.98 13.84 -6.85
C GLN A 84 -36.69 14.86 -7.75
N ASP A 85 -35.98 15.90 -8.22
CA ASP A 85 -36.48 16.96 -9.08
C ASP A 85 -36.29 16.70 -10.60
N GLY A 86 -35.84 15.50 -10.99
CA GLY A 86 -35.71 15.10 -12.41
C GLY A 86 -34.47 15.64 -13.13
N THR A 87 -33.61 16.40 -12.46
CA THR A 87 -32.32 16.85 -13.02
C THR A 87 -31.28 15.73 -13.05
N VAL A 88 -30.54 15.62 -14.16
CA VAL A 88 -29.55 14.57 -14.41
C VAL A 88 -28.13 15.11 -14.18
N THR A 89 -27.45 14.62 -13.15
CA THR A 89 -26.03 14.95 -12.88
C THR A 89 -25.12 13.90 -13.51
N THR A 90 -24.08 14.34 -14.25
CA THR A 90 -23.13 13.45 -14.94
C THR A 90 -21.79 13.42 -14.22
N THR A 91 -21.48 12.35 -13.49
CA THR A 91 -20.17 12.18 -12.83
C THR A 91 -19.19 11.54 -13.80
N LYS A 92 -18.27 12.33 -14.37
CA LYS A 92 -17.12 11.78 -15.11
C LYS A 92 -16.21 11.08 -14.10
N THR A 93 -15.82 9.83 -14.33
CA THR A 93 -14.61 9.26 -13.71
C THR A 93 -13.41 9.97 -14.34
N MET A 94 -13.17 11.22 -13.94
CA MET A 94 -11.88 11.84 -14.15
C MET A 94 -10.90 11.02 -13.32
N LYS A 95 -9.81 10.55 -13.93
CA LYS A 95 -8.63 10.20 -13.14
C LYS A 95 -8.26 11.50 -12.44
N MET A 96 -8.63 11.63 -11.15
CA MET A 96 -8.23 12.78 -10.35
C MET A 96 -6.71 12.79 -10.38
N THR A 97 -6.17 13.69 -11.18
CA THR A 97 -4.74 13.93 -11.20
C THR A 97 -4.58 14.99 -10.14
N TYR A 98 -4.22 14.56 -8.94
CA TYR A 98 -3.89 15.51 -7.87
C TYR A 98 -2.71 16.34 -8.37
N GLY A 99 -2.81 17.67 -8.26
CA GLY A 99 -1.70 18.54 -8.63
C GLY A 99 -0.53 18.26 -7.69
N GLN A 100 0.63 17.88 -8.23
CA GLN A 100 1.85 17.76 -7.45
C GLN A 100 2.44 19.16 -7.24
N ASN A 101 2.81 19.49 -6.00
CA ASN A 101 3.68 20.63 -5.76
C ASN A 101 5.10 20.28 -6.24
N TRP A 102 5.38 20.57 -7.52
CA TRP A 102 6.64 20.23 -8.16
C TRP A 102 7.84 20.87 -7.47
N THR A 103 7.71 22.07 -6.92
CA THR A 103 8.81 22.76 -6.23
C THR A 103 9.20 21.99 -4.96
N SER A 104 8.24 21.70 -4.08
CA SER A 104 8.51 20.92 -2.87
C SER A 104 9.01 19.51 -3.19
N TYR A 105 8.39 18.85 -4.17
CA TYR A 105 8.81 17.52 -4.61
C TYR A 105 10.26 17.51 -5.13
N THR A 106 10.62 18.47 -5.99
CA THR A 106 11.98 18.57 -6.54
C THR A 106 12.99 18.82 -5.43
N LEU A 107 12.71 19.73 -4.50
CA LEU A 107 13.59 19.99 -3.35
C LEU A 107 13.81 18.72 -2.50
N ALA A 108 12.73 18.01 -2.18
CA ALA A 108 12.80 16.76 -1.43
C ALA A 108 13.68 15.72 -2.16
N GLN A 109 13.49 15.57 -3.48
CA GLN A 109 14.24 14.59 -4.27
C GLN A 109 15.71 14.95 -4.47
N THR A 110 16.05 16.23 -4.68
CA THR A 110 17.45 16.64 -4.91
C THR A 110 18.29 16.59 -3.64
N HIS A 111 17.68 16.79 -2.47
CA HIS A 111 18.35 16.71 -1.17
C HIS A 111 18.15 15.37 -0.43
N GLU A 112 17.44 14.42 -1.05
CA GLU A 112 16.97 13.21 -0.37
C GLU A 112 18.10 12.43 0.30
N LYS A 113 19.17 12.10 -0.43
CA LYS A 113 20.25 11.26 0.11
C LYS A 113 20.96 11.94 1.29
N GLU A 114 21.15 13.25 1.22
CA GLU A 114 21.78 14.02 2.28
C GLU A 114 20.93 14.03 3.55
N LEU A 115 19.65 14.39 3.41
CA LEU A 115 18.69 14.39 4.51
C LEU A 115 18.48 12.97 5.06
N PHE A 116 18.43 11.96 4.20
CA PHE A 116 18.29 10.56 4.58
C PHE A 116 19.40 10.12 5.53
N MET A 117 20.67 10.42 5.19
CA MET A 117 21.79 10.07 6.06
C MET A 117 21.73 10.82 7.39
N ARG A 118 21.38 12.12 7.37
CA ARG A 118 21.23 12.93 8.59
C ARG A 118 20.15 12.37 9.52
N LEU A 119 18.96 12.12 8.98
CA LEU A 119 17.81 11.61 9.72
C LEU A 119 18.01 10.18 10.20
N LEU A 120 18.65 9.33 9.39
CA LEU A 120 18.99 7.96 9.81
C LEU A 120 19.99 7.98 10.97
N ASN A 121 21.00 8.86 10.92
CA ASN A 121 21.95 9.01 12.03
C ASN A 121 21.24 9.45 13.31
N ASP A 122 20.42 10.51 13.24
CA ASP A 122 19.63 11.02 14.37
C ASP A 122 18.77 9.92 15.00
N LEU A 123 18.08 9.14 14.17
CA LEU A 123 17.28 8.00 14.61
C LEU A 123 18.12 6.91 15.29
N CYS A 124 19.28 6.57 14.71
CA CYS A 124 20.18 5.53 15.23
C CYS A 124 20.84 5.91 16.57
N GLN A 125 20.91 7.20 16.93
CA GLN A 125 21.40 7.62 18.25
C GLN A 125 20.50 7.15 19.40
N SER A 126 19.22 6.84 19.12
CA SER A 126 18.30 6.27 20.12
C SER A 126 18.53 4.77 20.38
N VAL A 127 19.40 4.11 19.61
CA VAL A 127 19.66 2.67 19.74
C VAL A 127 20.70 2.42 20.83
N PRO A 128 20.38 1.66 21.89
CA PRO A 128 21.33 1.36 22.95
C PRO A 128 22.44 0.43 22.45
N ASN A 129 23.68 0.75 22.80
CA ASN A 129 24.82 -0.10 22.52
C ASN A 129 24.96 -1.18 23.60
N PRO A 130 25.08 -2.47 23.23
CA PRO A 130 25.28 -3.52 24.21
C PRO A 130 26.62 -3.33 24.93
N GLN A 131 26.63 -3.59 26.24
CA GLN A 131 27.87 -3.48 27.03
C GLN A 131 28.90 -4.52 26.56
N TYR A 132 30.08 -4.04 26.20
CA TYR A 132 31.19 -4.89 25.84
C TYR A 132 31.70 -5.67 27.05
N LYS A 133 31.87 -6.99 26.90
CA LYS A 133 32.37 -7.87 27.96
C LYS A 133 33.85 -8.23 27.76
N PHE A 134 34.16 -9.00 26.72
CA PHE A 134 35.51 -9.48 26.41
C PHE A 134 35.61 -9.95 24.95
N GLY A 135 36.83 -10.03 24.39
CA GLY A 135 37.11 -10.57 23.05
C GLY A 135 37.40 -9.51 21.98
N ARG A 136 36.85 -9.70 20.77
CA ARG A 136 36.98 -8.69 19.70
C ARG A 136 36.05 -7.51 20.02
N PRO A 137 36.53 -6.25 19.97
CA PRO A 137 35.69 -5.08 20.17
C PRO A 137 34.42 -5.14 19.33
N ILE A 138 33.28 -4.96 19.98
CA ILE A 138 31.97 -4.95 19.34
C ILE A 138 31.77 -3.54 18.76
N LEU A 139 31.45 -3.45 17.47
CA LEU A 139 31.05 -2.18 16.86
C LEU A 139 29.73 -1.70 17.46
N PRO A 140 29.53 -0.38 17.62
CA PRO A 140 28.26 0.17 18.08
C PRO A 140 27.08 -0.40 17.29
N LEU A 141 26.03 -0.82 17.99
CA LEU A 141 24.80 -1.29 17.35
C LEU A 141 24.15 -0.16 16.55
N SER A 142 24.24 1.09 17.03
CA SER A 142 23.81 2.30 16.30
C SER A 142 24.45 2.37 14.91
N ASP A 143 25.77 2.27 14.82
CA ASP A 143 26.53 2.28 13.57
C ASP A 143 26.14 1.12 12.65
N MET A 144 25.91 -0.06 13.23
CA MET A 144 25.53 -1.24 12.45
C MET A 144 24.10 -1.16 11.91
N VAL A 145 23.17 -0.56 12.66
CA VAL A 145 21.80 -0.28 12.20
C VAL A 145 21.85 0.76 11.07
N PHE A 146 22.58 1.87 11.27
CA PHE A 146 22.82 2.90 10.26
C PHE A 146 23.37 2.27 8.97
N SER A 147 24.44 1.49 9.09
CA SER A 147 25.09 0.79 7.97
C SER A 147 24.12 -0.12 7.24
N SER A 148 23.28 -0.84 7.98
CA SER A 148 22.33 -1.82 7.44
C SER A 148 21.20 -1.16 6.66
N ALA A 149 20.61 -0.10 7.20
CA ALA A 149 19.57 0.68 6.54
C ALA A 149 20.13 1.41 5.31
N LEU A 150 21.28 2.09 5.44
CA LEU A 150 21.91 2.80 4.31
C LEU A 150 22.32 1.84 3.18
N LYS A 151 22.78 0.62 3.51
CA LYS A 151 23.04 -0.43 2.51
C LYS A 151 21.78 -0.81 1.73
N VAL A 152 20.62 -0.83 2.37
CA VAL A 152 19.34 -1.14 1.71
C VAL A 152 18.88 0.04 0.86
N TYR A 153 19.00 1.26 1.39
CA TYR A 153 18.69 2.51 0.67
C TYR A 153 19.48 2.65 -0.64
N THR A 154 20.81 2.44 -0.60
CA THR A 154 21.67 2.57 -1.79
C THR A 154 21.44 1.48 -2.83
N THR A 155 20.82 0.36 -2.46
CA THR A 155 20.61 -0.82 -3.31
C THR A 155 21.90 -1.42 -3.90
N PHE A 156 23.07 -1.07 -3.38
CA PHE A 156 24.37 -1.56 -3.84
C PHE A 156 24.72 -2.94 -3.29
N SER A 157 25.76 -3.56 -3.87
CA SER A 157 26.40 -4.73 -3.28
C SER A 157 27.23 -4.29 -2.07
N LEU A 158 27.39 -5.17 -1.07
CA LEU A 158 28.14 -4.86 0.14
C LEU A 158 29.56 -4.32 -0.13
N ARG A 159 30.23 -4.81 -1.18
CA ARG A 159 31.57 -4.34 -1.56
C ARG A 159 31.54 -2.92 -2.12
N ARG A 160 30.62 -2.63 -3.04
CA ARG A 160 30.47 -1.28 -3.65
C ARG A 160 30.00 -0.26 -2.63
N PHE A 161 29.19 -0.68 -1.66
CA PHE A 161 28.70 0.14 -0.56
C PHE A 161 29.82 0.65 0.37
N THR A 162 31.02 0.05 0.36
CA THR A 162 32.15 0.49 1.20
C THR A 162 32.51 1.96 0.97
N SER A 163 32.36 2.49 -0.25
CA SER A 163 32.61 3.92 -0.53
C SER A 163 31.61 4.83 0.18
N ASP A 164 30.32 4.46 0.21
CA ASP A 164 29.31 5.22 0.95
C ASP A 164 29.60 5.21 2.45
N MET A 165 30.15 4.10 2.98
CA MET A 165 30.55 4.00 4.38
C MET A 165 31.76 4.87 4.72
N ASN A 166 32.74 4.99 3.82
CA ASN A 166 33.84 5.94 4.00
C ASN A 166 33.30 7.38 4.07
N GLY A 167 32.40 7.75 3.16
CA GLY A 167 31.76 9.07 3.19
C GLY A 167 30.89 9.30 4.42
N ALA A 168 30.23 8.26 4.95
CA ALA A 168 29.49 8.35 6.21
C ALA A 168 30.42 8.60 7.41
N LYS A 169 31.60 7.97 7.45
CA LYS A 169 32.61 8.21 8.49
C LYS A 169 33.19 9.61 8.40
N GLU A 170 33.54 10.07 7.19
CA GLU A 170 34.05 11.44 6.96
C GLU A 170 33.06 12.51 7.45
N LYS A 171 31.76 12.24 7.34
CA LYS A 171 30.68 13.11 7.83
C LYS A 171 30.35 12.92 9.32
N GLY A 172 31.01 12.01 10.02
CA GLY A 172 30.79 11.76 11.45
C GLY A 172 29.49 11.03 11.79
N TYR A 173 28.88 10.30 10.84
CA TYR A 173 27.67 9.52 11.10
C TYR A 173 27.93 8.15 11.74
N ILE A 174 29.18 7.68 11.70
CA ILE A 174 29.64 6.42 12.29
C ILE A 174 31.06 6.62 12.82
N ASP A 175 31.43 5.87 13.86
CA ASP A 175 32.75 5.95 14.47
C ASP A 175 33.80 5.22 13.63
N ALA A 176 33.43 4.07 13.08
CA ALA A 176 34.33 3.22 12.32
C ALA A 176 33.64 2.61 11.09
N VAL A 177 34.38 2.50 9.98
CA VAL A 177 33.90 1.81 8.78
C VAL A 177 33.94 0.30 9.04
N PRO A 178 32.78 -0.39 9.13
CA PRO A 178 32.77 -1.83 9.27
C PRO A 178 33.28 -2.49 7.98
N TYR A 179 34.00 -3.59 8.13
CA TYR A 179 34.27 -4.45 6.98
C TYR A 179 32.94 -4.96 6.40
N TYR A 180 32.82 -5.02 5.07
CA TYR A 180 31.52 -5.21 4.40
C TYR A 180 30.79 -6.50 4.81
N THR A 181 31.49 -7.58 5.19
CA THR A 181 30.85 -8.81 5.68
C THR A 181 30.28 -8.66 7.08
N THR A 182 30.79 -7.73 7.88
CA THR A 182 30.27 -7.45 9.22
C THR A 182 28.84 -6.93 9.16
N VAL A 183 28.52 -6.04 8.21
CA VAL A 183 27.14 -5.56 7.97
C VAL A 183 26.19 -6.74 7.69
N ALA A 184 26.62 -7.68 6.85
CA ALA A 184 25.82 -8.88 6.57
C ALA A 184 25.59 -9.74 7.82
N ARG A 185 26.64 -9.98 8.63
CA ARG A 185 26.52 -10.77 9.87
C ARG A 185 25.59 -10.12 10.90
N TYR A 186 25.58 -8.78 10.98
CA TYR A 186 24.65 -8.08 11.86
C TYR A 186 23.21 -8.19 11.37
N MET A 187 22.97 -8.19 10.06
CA MET A 187 21.63 -8.46 9.52
C MET A 187 21.12 -9.86 9.87
N GLU A 188 22.00 -10.82 10.17
CA GLU A 188 21.62 -12.17 10.59
C GLU A 188 21.24 -12.26 12.08
N LYS A 189 21.48 -11.21 12.87
CA LYS A 189 21.20 -11.17 14.31
C LYS A 189 19.71 -10.98 14.59
N PRO A 190 19.06 -11.91 15.32
CA PRO A 190 17.65 -11.77 15.69
C PRO A 190 17.35 -10.50 16.50
N GLU A 191 18.31 -10.05 17.30
CA GLU A 191 18.21 -8.86 18.17
C GLU A 191 18.04 -7.56 17.37
N LEU A 192 18.41 -7.55 16.09
CA LEU A 192 18.21 -6.40 15.21
C LEU A 192 16.73 -6.22 14.81
N THR A 193 15.96 -7.31 14.77
CA THR A 193 14.54 -7.30 14.36
C THR A 193 13.69 -6.36 15.20
N PRO A 194 13.64 -6.48 16.55
CA PRO A 194 12.84 -5.57 17.37
C PRO A 194 13.35 -4.11 17.30
N VAL A 195 14.67 -3.91 17.14
CA VAL A 195 15.25 -2.57 16.97
C VAL A 195 14.73 -1.92 15.69
N LEU A 196 14.71 -2.64 14.56
CA LEU A 196 14.20 -2.10 13.30
C LEU A 196 12.69 -1.79 13.37
N ILE A 197 11.90 -2.61 14.07
CA ILE A 197 10.47 -2.36 14.28
C ILE A 197 10.27 -1.08 15.11
N ASP A 198 11.01 -0.93 16.22
CA ASP A 198 11.01 0.28 17.05
C ASP A 198 11.39 1.54 16.25
N LEU A 199 12.44 1.45 15.43
CA LEU A 199 12.84 2.56 14.58
C LEU A 199 11.78 2.93 13.54
N ILE A 200 11.07 1.95 12.95
CA ILE A 200 9.95 2.22 12.03
C ILE A 200 8.85 3.01 12.75
N MET A 201 8.47 2.59 13.98
CA MET A 201 7.47 3.31 14.77
C MET A 201 7.93 4.74 15.10
N LYS A 202 9.20 4.91 15.54
CA LYS A 202 9.79 6.23 15.84
C LYS A 202 9.83 7.15 14.62
N THR A 203 10.14 6.63 13.43
CA THR A 203 10.15 7.44 12.20
C THR A 203 8.79 8.00 11.81
N ALA A 204 7.70 7.38 12.28
CA ALA A 204 6.35 7.85 11.98
C ALA A 204 5.89 8.98 12.90
N LEU A 205 6.51 9.16 14.09
CA LEU A 205 6.08 10.09 15.12
C LEU A 205 5.95 11.56 14.67
N PRO A 206 6.83 12.12 13.81
CA PRO A 206 6.67 13.50 13.33
C PRO A 206 5.35 13.76 12.60
N LEU A 207 4.68 12.70 12.11
CA LEU A 207 3.42 12.77 11.37
C LEU A 207 2.20 12.40 12.23
N ALA A 208 2.38 12.22 13.54
CA ALA A 208 1.31 11.83 14.45
C ALA A 208 0.12 12.80 14.50
N SER A 209 0.39 14.11 14.39
CA SER A 209 -0.66 15.14 14.37
C SER A 209 -1.37 15.25 13.01
N VAL A 210 -0.75 14.74 11.95
CA VAL A 210 -1.26 14.82 10.57
C VAL A 210 -2.14 13.63 10.26
N GLU A 211 -1.72 12.43 10.69
CA GLU A 211 -2.37 11.17 10.35
C GLU A 211 -3.43 10.76 11.37
N THR A 212 -4.66 10.60 10.90
CA THR A 212 -5.79 10.11 11.70
C THR A 212 -6.46 8.87 11.10
N ASP A 213 -6.16 8.60 9.84
CA ASP A 213 -6.89 7.69 9.00
C ASP A 213 -5.91 6.67 8.43
N PHE A 214 -6.18 5.38 8.63
CA PHE A 214 -5.19 4.35 8.36
C PHE A 214 -5.73 3.26 7.42
N ALA A 215 -4.82 2.63 6.68
CA ALA A 215 -5.10 1.48 5.85
C ALA A 215 -4.15 0.32 6.17
N VAL A 216 -4.67 -0.90 6.14
CA VAL A 216 -3.91 -2.13 6.43
C VAL A 216 -4.05 -3.14 5.29
N ASP A 217 -2.92 -3.72 4.91
CA ASP A 217 -2.83 -4.80 3.94
C ASP A 217 -1.49 -5.53 4.06
N SER A 218 -1.37 -6.64 3.35
CA SER A 218 -0.15 -7.42 3.28
C SER A 218 0.41 -7.50 1.87
N SER A 219 1.73 -7.64 1.73
CA SER A 219 2.36 -7.84 0.42
C SER A 219 3.59 -8.72 0.48
N GLY A 220 3.75 -9.52 -0.58
CA GLY A 220 4.86 -10.46 -0.73
C GLY A 220 6.16 -9.80 -1.20
N PHE A 221 7.28 -10.24 -0.64
CA PHE A 221 8.65 -9.96 -1.08
C PHE A 221 9.35 -11.27 -1.43
N SER A 222 9.86 -11.38 -2.66
CA SER A 222 10.46 -12.62 -3.15
C SER A 222 11.85 -12.83 -2.58
N THR A 223 12.11 -14.00 -2.02
CA THR A 223 13.45 -14.42 -1.63
C THR A 223 14.25 -14.94 -2.83
N ARG A 224 15.52 -15.29 -2.63
CA ARG A 224 16.32 -16.03 -3.63
C ARG A 224 16.11 -17.54 -3.57
N ARG A 225 15.34 -18.03 -2.59
CA ARG A 225 15.11 -19.45 -2.36
C ARG A 225 13.90 -19.92 -3.17
N TYR A 226 13.99 -21.14 -3.67
CA TYR A 226 12.91 -21.82 -4.39
C TYR A 226 12.55 -23.08 -3.59
N ALA A 227 11.26 -23.38 -3.51
CA ALA A 227 10.72 -24.61 -2.96
C ALA A 227 10.15 -25.45 -4.12
N ARG A 228 10.37 -26.76 -4.08
CA ARG A 228 9.69 -27.68 -4.99
C ARG A 228 8.24 -27.84 -4.54
N TRP A 229 7.32 -27.57 -5.45
CA TRP A 229 5.89 -27.73 -5.24
C TRP A 229 5.35 -28.77 -6.22
N PHE A 230 4.71 -29.82 -5.72
CA PHE A 230 4.04 -30.80 -6.57
C PHE A 230 2.59 -30.37 -6.79
N ASP A 231 2.27 -30.01 -8.02
CA ASP A 231 0.91 -29.65 -8.40
C ASP A 231 0.09 -30.92 -8.67
N PHE A 232 -0.54 -31.47 -7.63
CA PHE A 232 -1.30 -32.73 -7.69
C PHE A 232 -2.40 -32.71 -8.78
N LYS A 233 -2.96 -31.53 -9.06
CA LYS A 233 -4.00 -31.36 -10.08
C LYS A 233 -3.47 -31.53 -11.51
N TYR A 234 -2.19 -31.23 -11.74
CA TYR A 234 -1.58 -31.25 -13.08
C TYR A 234 -0.39 -32.22 -13.20
N GLY A 235 -0.04 -32.95 -12.14
CA GLY A 235 1.04 -33.94 -12.11
C GLY A 235 2.42 -33.36 -12.43
N LYS A 236 2.67 -32.09 -12.13
CA LYS A 236 3.93 -31.40 -12.45
C LYS A 236 4.62 -30.89 -11.20
N GLU A 237 5.90 -31.20 -11.07
CA GLU A 237 6.80 -30.49 -10.16
C GLU A 237 7.06 -29.08 -10.70
N LYS A 238 6.87 -28.09 -9.85
CA LYS A 238 7.17 -26.68 -10.13
C LYS A 238 8.10 -26.15 -9.06
N ASP A 239 9.16 -25.49 -9.46
CA ASP A 239 9.97 -24.68 -8.55
C ASP A 239 9.23 -23.37 -8.28
N VAL A 240 8.68 -23.23 -7.08
CA VAL A 240 7.95 -22.04 -6.64
C VAL A 240 8.87 -21.21 -5.76
N ARG A 241 9.00 -19.93 -6.10
CA ARG A 241 9.81 -19.00 -5.31
C ARG A 241 9.23 -18.86 -3.90
N ILE A 242 10.08 -18.84 -2.88
CA ILE A 242 9.66 -18.59 -1.50
C ILE A 242 9.51 -17.08 -1.30
N TRP A 243 8.48 -16.66 -0.60
CA TRP A 243 8.18 -15.25 -0.30
C TRP A 243 8.10 -15.03 1.20
N LEU A 244 8.53 -13.84 1.64
CA LEU A 244 8.11 -13.28 2.91
C LEU A 244 6.88 -12.41 2.68
N LYS A 245 6.04 -12.30 3.70
CA LYS A 245 4.86 -11.43 3.67
C LYS A 245 5.04 -10.34 4.72
N ALA A 246 5.01 -9.09 4.29
CA ALA A 246 4.97 -7.95 5.20
C ALA A 246 3.51 -7.52 5.34
N HIS A 247 3.01 -7.47 6.57
CA HIS A 247 1.73 -6.87 6.94
C HIS A 247 2.05 -5.50 7.51
N LEU A 248 1.43 -4.45 6.98
CA LEU A 248 1.70 -3.10 7.47
C LEU A 248 0.44 -2.28 7.59
N MET A 249 0.49 -1.33 8.51
CA MET A 249 -0.49 -0.27 8.66
C MET A 249 0.16 1.04 8.23
N CYS A 250 -0.53 1.82 7.40
CA CYS A 250 -0.03 3.09 6.89
C CYS A 250 -1.06 4.20 7.03
N GLY A 251 -0.56 5.42 7.21
CA GLY A 251 -1.34 6.64 7.11
C GLY A 251 -1.87 6.85 5.69
N THR A 252 -3.08 7.37 5.57
CA THR A 252 -3.75 7.55 4.28
C THR A 252 -3.54 8.93 3.66
N LYS A 253 -2.88 9.86 4.37
CA LYS A 253 -2.52 11.18 3.83
C LYS A 253 -1.10 11.21 3.26
N THR A 254 -0.13 10.68 3.99
CA THR A 254 1.32 10.77 3.71
C THR A 254 1.93 9.43 3.28
N ASN A 255 1.19 8.32 3.41
CA ASN A 255 1.71 6.96 3.21
C ASN A 255 2.84 6.55 4.16
N ILE A 256 2.97 7.20 5.32
CA ILE A 256 3.88 6.77 6.39
C ILE A 256 3.46 5.41 6.97
N VAL A 257 4.40 4.50 7.19
CA VAL A 257 4.12 3.20 7.84
C VAL A 257 4.21 3.36 9.36
N THR A 258 3.13 3.07 10.07
CA THR A 258 3.05 3.23 11.53
C THR A 258 3.33 1.94 12.30
N ALA A 259 3.02 0.79 11.69
CA ALA A 259 3.26 -0.52 12.28
C ALA A 259 3.52 -1.55 11.18
N VAL A 260 4.35 -2.55 11.50
CA VAL A 260 4.71 -3.63 10.57
C VAL A 260 4.94 -4.94 11.31
N GLU A 261 4.56 -6.04 10.65
CA GLU A 261 4.92 -7.40 11.02
C GLU A 261 5.34 -8.18 9.77
N VAL A 262 6.40 -8.98 9.86
CA VAL A 262 6.88 -9.80 8.73
C VAL A 262 6.71 -11.28 9.07
N THR A 263 5.90 -11.98 8.28
CA THR A 263 5.64 -13.41 8.43
C THR A 263 6.16 -14.20 7.24
N GLU A 264 6.02 -15.52 7.31
CA GLU A 264 6.19 -16.39 6.15
C GLU A 264 5.09 -16.14 5.10
N GLY A 265 5.34 -16.54 3.84
CA GLY A 265 4.45 -16.27 2.72
C GLY A 265 3.00 -16.77 2.87
N TYR A 266 2.79 -17.84 3.64
CA TYR A 266 1.47 -18.42 3.89
C TYR A 266 0.79 -17.90 5.17
N GLY A 267 1.40 -16.94 5.87
CA GLY A 267 0.80 -16.33 7.06
C GLY A 267 -0.55 -15.72 6.73
N ALA A 268 -1.57 -16.00 7.55
CA ALA A 268 -2.89 -15.42 7.40
C ALA A 268 -2.86 -13.93 7.79
N ASP A 269 -3.57 -13.11 7.01
CA ASP A 269 -3.55 -11.65 7.12
C ASP A 269 -4.46 -11.18 8.27
N SER A 270 -5.68 -11.71 8.33
CA SER A 270 -6.72 -11.32 9.30
C SER A 270 -6.24 -11.33 10.76
N PRO A 271 -5.48 -12.34 11.25
CA PRO A 271 -5.02 -12.38 12.64
C PRO A 271 -3.93 -11.35 13.00
N ARG A 272 -3.31 -10.68 12.02
CA ARG A 272 -2.19 -9.74 12.23
C ARG A 272 -2.66 -8.32 12.51
N LEU A 273 -3.89 -7.99 12.11
CA LEU A 273 -4.49 -6.68 12.29
C LEU A 273 -4.49 -6.18 13.75
N PRO A 274 -4.81 -7.00 14.76
CA PRO A 274 -4.85 -6.52 16.15
C PRO A 274 -3.52 -5.94 16.65
N GLU A 275 -2.40 -6.59 16.34
CA GLU A 275 -1.08 -6.13 16.75
C GLU A 275 -0.72 -4.80 16.07
N LEU A 276 -1.02 -4.67 14.77
CA LEU A 276 -0.77 -3.46 13.99
C LEU A 276 -1.60 -2.26 14.48
N VAL A 277 -2.88 -2.48 14.80
CA VAL A 277 -3.78 -1.43 15.32
C VAL A 277 -3.33 -0.99 16.70
N ASN A 278 -3.01 -1.94 17.59
CA ASN A 278 -2.56 -1.60 18.94
C ASN A 278 -1.24 -0.82 18.92
N ALA A 279 -0.27 -1.23 18.08
CA ALA A 279 0.98 -0.51 17.92
C ALA A 279 0.77 0.92 17.37
N THR A 280 -0.11 1.08 16.39
CA THR A 280 -0.44 2.41 15.84
C THR A 280 -1.14 3.30 16.88
N LYS A 281 -2.04 2.74 17.69
CA LYS A 281 -2.79 3.49 18.71
C LYS A 281 -1.91 4.08 19.81
N LEU A 282 -0.72 3.53 20.06
CA LEU A 282 0.22 4.06 21.06
C LEU A 282 0.64 5.50 20.76
N HIS A 283 0.66 5.89 19.48
CA HIS A 283 1.22 7.17 19.05
C HIS A 283 0.28 8.01 18.18
N PHE A 284 -0.79 7.42 17.65
CA PHE A 284 -1.70 8.08 16.71
C PHE A 284 -3.15 8.03 17.20
N ASP A 285 -3.91 9.08 16.89
CA ASP A 285 -5.36 9.07 17.08
C ASP A 285 -6.06 8.43 15.88
N ILE A 286 -6.48 7.18 16.05
CA ILE A 286 -7.14 6.40 15.01
C ILE A 286 -8.61 6.80 14.92
N LYS A 287 -8.98 7.56 13.88
CA LYS A 287 -10.38 7.88 13.55
C LYS A 287 -11.02 6.81 12.70
N GLN A 288 -10.28 6.24 11.77
CA GLN A 288 -10.80 5.19 10.88
C GLN A 288 -9.72 4.26 10.37
N VAL A 289 -10.11 3.01 10.11
CA VAL A 289 -9.22 1.98 9.56
C VAL A 289 -9.91 1.29 8.39
N SER A 290 -9.26 1.33 7.22
CA SER A 290 -9.73 0.65 6.01
C SER A 290 -8.92 -0.61 5.71
N ALA A 291 -9.58 -1.74 5.44
CA ALA A 291 -8.91 -3.01 5.16
C ALA A 291 -9.68 -3.85 4.14
N ASP A 292 -9.01 -4.77 3.45
CA ASP A 292 -9.68 -5.73 2.57
C ASP A 292 -10.70 -6.57 3.35
N LYS A 293 -11.75 -7.00 2.65
CA LYS A 293 -12.72 -8.00 3.06
C LYS A 293 -12.14 -9.28 3.69
N ALA A 294 -10.90 -9.66 3.36
CA ALA A 294 -10.18 -10.74 4.05
C ALA A 294 -10.01 -10.49 5.56
N TYR A 295 -9.97 -9.23 5.99
CA TYR A 295 -9.88 -8.81 7.39
C TYR A 295 -11.23 -8.77 8.11
N SER A 296 -12.35 -9.05 7.42
CA SER A 296 -13.71 -9.00 7.98
C SER A 296 -13.94 -10.11 9.02
N SER A 297 -13.58 -9.85 10.27
CA SER A 297 -13.82 -10.72 11.43
C SER A 297 -14.34 -9.90 12.61
N VAL A 298 -15.17 -10.51 13.48
CA VAL A 298 -15.70 -9.84 14.68
C VAL A 298 -14.56 -9.25 15.52
N ASN A 299 -13.51 -10.04 15.77
CA ASN A 299 -12.38 -9.62 16.58
C ASN A 299 -11.69 -8.38 15.99
N ASN A 300 -11.48 -8.33 14.68
CA ASN A 300 -10.82 -7.17 14.05
C ASN A 300 -11.67 -5.91 14.12
N LEU A 301 -12.98 -6.03 13.92
CA LEU A 301 -13.90 -4.90 14.03
C LEU A 301 -13.90 -4.35 15.47
N GLU A 302 -13.93 -5.23 16.47
CA GLU A 302 -13.88 -4.83 17.88
C GLU A 302 -12.57 -4.17 18.28
N ILE A 303 -11.44 -4.67 17.78
CA ILE A 303 -10.13 -4.06 18.08
C ILE A 303 -10.04 -2.64 17.52
N ILE A 304 -10.54 -2.41 16.30
CA ILE A 304 -10.58 -1.07 15.70
C ILE A 304 -11.47 -0.12 16.53
N GLU A 305 -12.68 -0.57 16.93
CA GLU A 305 -13.59 0.24 17.77
C GLU A 305 -12.98 0.53 19.15
N ARG A 306 -12.32 -0.44 19.79
CA ARG A 306 -11.63 -0.25 21.08
C ARG A 306 -10.46 0.72 20.98
N ALA A 307 -9.80 0.80 19.82
CA ALA A 307 -8.78 1.80 19.55
C ALA A 307 -9.37 3.21 19.27
N GLY A 308 -10.70 3.35 19.24
CA GLY A 308 -11.41 4.61 18.99
C GLY A 308 -11.72 4.88 17.52
N GLY A 309 -11.37 3.96 16.63
CA GLY A 309 -11.55 4.11 15.19
C GLY A 309 -12.83 3.48 14.65
N GLU A 310 -13.29 3.96 13.50
CA GLU A 310 -14.35 3.33 12.73
C GLU A 310 -13.79 2.35 11.67
N PRO A 311 -14.23 1.07 11.67
CA PRO A 311 -13.76 0.08 10.71
C PRO A 311 -14.53 0.14 9.37
N PHE A 312 -13.80 0.44 8.30
CA PHE A 312 -14.29 0.34 6.91
C PHE A 312 -13.76 -0.94 6.25
N ILE A 313 -14.38 -2.07 6.59
CA ILE A 313 -14.03 -3.40 6.06
C ILE A 313 -15.26 -4.03 5.37
N PRO A 314 -15.20 -4.35 4.06
CA PRO A 314 -16.35 -4.89 3.35
C PRO A 314 -16.73 -6.31 3.82
N PHE A 315 -18.02 -6.65 3.75
CA PHE A 315 -18.52 -7.97 4.11
C PHE A 315 -18.58 -8.94 2.91
N LYS A 316 -18.67 -10.25 3.20
CA LYS A 316 -18.87 -11.29 2.17
C LYS A 316 -20.26 -11.24 1.56
N SER A 317 -20.35 -11.54 0.26
CA SER A 317 -21.64 -11.53 -0.45
C SER A 317 -22.60 -12.57 0.11
N ASN A 318 -22.05 -13.64 0.68
CA ASN A 318 -22.77 -14.67 1.42
C ASN A 318 -22.80 -14.43 2.94
N THR A 319 -22.41 -13.24 3.42
CA THR A 319 -22.55 -12.90 4.84
C THR A 319 -24.03 -12.79 5.16
N VAL A 320 -24.49 -13.65 6.06
CA VAL A 320 -25.84 -13.62 6.61
C VAL A 320 -25.82 -13.14 8.05
N THR A 321 -26.79 -12.32 8.43
CA THR A 321 -27.00 -11.93 9.82
C THR A 321 -27.62 -13.08 10.60
N ARG A 322 -27.04 -13.42 11.75
CA ARG A 322 -27.57 -14.45 12.66
C ARG A 322 -28.08 -13.82 13.95
N ALA A 323 -29.11 -14.40 14.57
CA ALA A 323 -29.72 -13.88 15.80
C ALA A 323 -28.68 -13.65 16.92
N ARG A 324 -27.75 -14.60 17.12
CA ARG A 324 -26.69 -14.53 18.15
C ARG A 324 -25.41 -13.80 17.74
N GLN A 325 -25.38 -13.07 16.62
CA GLN A 325 -24.19 -12.29 16.25
C GLN A 325 -23.99 -11.07 17.18
N PRO A 326 -22.72 -10.70 17.45
CA PRO A 326 -22.37 -9.50 18.19
C PRO A 326 -23.01 -8.23 17.63
N ARG A 327 -23.32 -7.27 18.51
CA ARG A 327 -23.96 -6.00 18.13
C ARG A 327 -23.13 -5.22 17.11
N ILE A 328 -21.82 -5.16 17.30
CA ILE A 328 -20.88 -4.49 16.39
C ILE A 328 -20.98 -5.03 14.96
N TRP A 329 -21.00 -6.36 14.81
CA TRP A 329 -21.11 -7.02 13.51
C TRP A 329 -22.40 -6.63 12.79
N LYS A 330 -23.55 -6.67 13.50
CA LYS A 330 -24.85 -6.29 12.94
C LYS A 330 -24.88 -4.82 12.54
N ARG A 331 -24.39 -3.92 13.41
CA ARG A 331 -24.35 -2.48 13.16
C ARG A 331 -23.55 -2.17 11.89
N LEU A 332 -22.32 -2.67 11.79
CA LEU A 332 -21.44 -2.42 10.66
C LEU A 332 -21.90 -3.12 9.37
N TYR A 333 -22.48 -4.32 9.48
CA TYR A 333 -23.08 -5.00 8.32
C TYR A 333 -24.28 -4.22 7.77
N HIS A 334 -25.19 -3.76 8.63
CA HIS A 334 -26.31 -2.92 8.21
C HIS A 334 -25.81 -1.59 7.63
N TYR A 335 -24.81 -0.97 8.25
CA TYR A 335 -24.18 0.24 7.71
C TYR A 335 -23.65 0.01 6.28
N PHE A 336 -22.91 -1.09 6.07
CA PHE A 336 -22.38 -1.48 4.77
C PHE A 336 -23.48 -1.72 3.72
N GLN A 337 -24.63 -2.29 4.11
CA GLN A 337 -25.75 -2.58 3.19
C GLN A 337 -26.58 -1.33 2.86
N PHE A 338 -26.92 -0.52 3.86
CA PHE A 338 -27.87 0.58 3.72
C PHE A 338 -27.20 1.93 3.44
N ASN A 339 -25.94 2.13 3.84
CA ASN A 339 -25.17 3.36 3.63
C ASN A 339 -23.99 3.12 2.68
N ARG A 340 -24.24 2.44 1.56
CA ARG A 340 -23.19 1.94 0.67
C ARG A 340 -22.30 3.04 0.09
N GLU A 341 -22.88 4.18 -0.26
CA GLU A 341 -22.15 5.31 -0.87
C GLU A 341 -21.15 5.92 0.11
N ASP A 342 -21.58 6.27 1.32
CA ASP A 342 -20.70 6.77 2.37
C ASP A 342 -19.60 5.75 2.72
N PHE A 343 -19.99 4.48 2.90
CA PHE A 343 -19.03 3.41 3.15
C PHE A 343 -17.95 3.36 2.07
N LEU A 344 -18.33 3.50 0.79
CA LEU A 344 -17.38 3.49 -0.32
C LEU A 344 -16.44 4.70 -0.28
N GLN A 345 -16.94 5.89 0.02
CA GLN A 345 -16.13 7.11 0.12
C GLN A 345 -14.98 6.94 1.12
N ASN A 346 -15.28 6.39 2.29
CA ASN A 346 -14.27 6.13 3.32
C ASN A 346 -13.38 4.92 2.97
N TYR A 347 -13.98 3.84 2.46
CA TYR A 347 -13.25 2.62 2.05
C TYR A 347 -12.24 2.87 0.92
N HIS A 348 -12.47 3.86 0.05
CA HIS A 348 -11.51 4.20 -1.02
C HIS A 348 -10.12 4.51 -0.49
N LYS A 349 -9.99 5.02 0.75
CA LYS A 349 -8.69 5.27 1.38
C LYS A 349 -7.86 4.00 1.57
N ARG A 350 -8.47 2.80 1.50
CA ARG A 350 -7.76 1.51 1.48
C ARG A 350 -6.72 1.45 0.37
N SER A 351 -6.92 2.07 -0.79
CA SER A 351 -5.93 1.99 -1.88
C SER A 351 -4.57 2.61 -1.53
N ASN A 352 -4.50 3.46 -0.51
CA ASN A 352 -3.22 4.04 -0.06
C ASN A 352 -2.20 3.00 0.39
N VAL A 353 -2.65 1.86 0.94
CA VAL A 353 -1.72 0.80 1.34
C VAL A 353 -1.09 0.10 0.13
N GLU A 354 -1.82 -0.04 -0.97
CA GLU A 354 -1.26 -0.55 -2.23
C GLU A 354 -0.26 0.44 -2.82
N THR A 355 -0.58 1.74 -2.78
CA THR A 355 0.37 2.81 -3.15
C THR A 355 1.62 2.75 -2.30
N THR A 356 1.49 2.58 -0.98
CA THR A 356 2.61 2.46 -0.03
C THR A 356 3.51 1.28 -0.39
N PHE A 357 2.93 0.10 -0.60
CA PHE A 357 3.69 -1.07 -1.06
C PHE A 357 4.35 -0.84 -2.42
N HIS A 358 3.66 -0.17 -3.35
CA HIS A 358 4.21 0.18 -4.65
C HIS A 358 5.41 1.11 -4.50
N MET A 359 5.35 2.16 -3.67
CA MET A 359 6.46 3.08 -3.40
C MET A 359 7.69 2.34 -2.86
N ILE A 360 7.49 1.52 -1.82
CA ILE A 360 8.55 0.69 -1.23
C ILE A 360 9.21 -0.20 -2.30
N LYS A 361 8.40 -0.88 -3.10
CA LYS A 361 8.86 -1.86 -4.11
C LYS A 361 9.49 -1.19 -5.33
N ALA A 362 8.98 -0.04 -5.75
CA ALA A 362 9.54 0.72 -6.86
C ALA A 362 10.93 1.24 -6.51
N LYS A 363 11.11 1.75 -5.29
CA LYS A 363 12.38 2.35 -4.86
C LYS A 363 13.43 1.33 -4.41
N PHE A 364 13.03 0.34 -3.60
CA PHE A 364 13.97 -0.61 -2.97
C PHE A 364 13.88 -2.05 -3.53
N GLY A 365 13.04 -2.25 -4.54
CA GLY A 365 12.85 -3.52 -5.23
C GLY A 365 12.00 -4.54 -4.45
N THR A 366 11.37 -5.45 -5.19
CA THR A 366 10.57 -6.56 -4.61
C THR A 366 11.41 -7.72 -4.09
N GLN A 367 12.64 -7.86 -4.60
CA GLN A 367 13.52 -8.99 -4.33
C GLN A 367 14.35 -8.76 -3.07
N ILE A 368 14.46 -9.80 -2.24
CA ILE A 368 15.32 -9.84 -1.07
C ILE A 368 16.65 -10.49 -1.48
N ARG A 369 17.77 -9.88 -1.10
CA ARG A 369 19.12 -10.37 -1.48
C ARG A 369 19.77 -11.21 -0.38
N SER A 370 19.34 -11.02 0.87
CA SER A 370 19.76 -11.80 2.03
C SER A 370 19.41 -13.29 1.90
N LYS A 371 20.16 -14.15 2.60
CA LYS A 371 20.09 -15.61 2.44
C LYS A 371 19.51 -16.34 3.64
N THR A 372 19.73 -15.83 4.85
CA THR A 372 19.18 -16.42 6.07
C THR A 372 17.81 -15.82 6.34
N LYS A 373 16.92 -16.57 7.00
CA LYS A 373 15.56 -16.10 7.30
C LYS A 373 15.56 -14.79 8.08
N THR A 374 16.40 -14.69 9.11
CA THR A 374 16.54 -13.48 9.92
C THR A 374 17.01 -12.28 9.10
N ALA A 375 18.03 -12.46 8.25
CA ALA A 375 18.50 -11.38 7.40
C ALA A 375 17.49 -11.00 6.30
N GLU A 376 16.70 -11.95 5.80
CA GLU A 376 15.60 -11.65 4.88
C GLU A 376 14.51 -10.78 5.55
N ILE A 377 14.14 -11.10 6.80
CA ILE A 377 13.19 -10.30 7.58
C ILE A 377 13.75 -8.90 7.83
N ASN A 378 14.99 -8.82 8.34
CA ASN A 378 15.65 -7.55 8.61
C ASN A 378 15.83 -6.70 7.35
N GLU A 379 16.06 -7.31 6.17
CA GLU A 379 16.13 -6.58 4.91
C GLU A 379 14.77 -5.98 4.54
N VAL A 380 13.66 -6.69 4.74
CA VAL A 380 12.30 -6.14 4.51
C VAL A 380 12.02 -4.99 5.47
N LEU A 381 12.35 -5.15 6.76
CA LEU A 381 12.19 -4.08 7.76
C LEU A 381 13.04 -2.85 7.40
N CYS A 382 14.30 -3.03 6.99
CA CYS A 382 15.14 -1.93 6.52
C CYS A 382 14.52 -1.21 5.31
N LYS A 383 13.89 -1.93 4.35
CA LYS A 383 13.22 -1.27 3.21
C LYS A 383 12.06 -0.39 3.66
N ILE A 384 11.30 -0.84 4.65
CA ILE A 384 10.17 -0.10 5.21
C ILE A 384 10.66 1.10 6.03
N LEU A 385 11.73 0.92 6.82
CA LEU A 385 12.40 2.02 7.51
C LEU A 385 12.90 3.08 6.52
N CYS A 386 13.54 2.65 5.42
CA CYS A 386 14.02 3.57 4.39
C CYS A 386 12.85 4.34 3.73
N HIS A 387 11.72 3.66 3.49
CA HIS A 387 10.50 4.30 2.98
C HIS A 387 10.00 5.38 3.93
N ASN A 388 9.90 5.09 5.22
CA ASN A 388 9.44 6.07 6.19
C ASN A 388 10.32 7.32 6.23
N ILE A 389 11.66 7.17 6.22
CA ILE A 389 12.56 8.32 6.17
C ILE A 389 12.35 9.13 4.89
N CYS A 390 12.11 8.48 3.75
CA CYS A 390 11.80 9.19 2.50
C CYS A 390 10.46 9.96 2.57
N VAL A 391 9.44 9.37 3.18
CA VAL A 391 8.16 10.05 3.43
C VAL A 391 8.39 11.27 4.32
N VAL A 392 9.10 11.13 5.44
CA VAL A 392 9.41 12.26 6.31
C VAL A 392 10.14 13.38 5.56
N ILE A 393 11.12 13.06 4.72
CA ILE A 393 11.82 14.06 3.89
C ILE A 393 10.86 14.78 2.94
N GLN A 394 9.92 14.06 2.33
CA GLN A 394 8.91 14.68 1.49
C GLN A 394 8.02 15.64 2.30
N GLU A 395 7.53 15.20 3.46
CA GLU A 395 6.66 15.99 4.33
C GLU A 395 7.38 17.18 4.99
N MET A 396 8.71 17.15 5.13
CA MET A 396 9.50 18.34 5.51
C MET A 396 9.26 19.51 4.54
N HIS A 397 9.16 19.22 3.24
CA HIS A 397 8.99 20.23 2.21
C HIS A 397 7.53 20.51 1.84
N GLU A 398 6.63 19.53 2.02
CA GLU A 398 5.21 19.68 1.72
C GLU A 398 4.42 20.28 2.90
N LEU A 399 4.72 19.86 4.13
CA LEU A 399 4.03 20.29 5.34
C LEU A 399 4.87 21.23 6.23
N GLY A 400 6.15 21.44 5.91
CA GLY A 400 7.04 22.30 6.70
C GLY A 400 7.40 21.71 8.05
N ILE A 401 7.45 20.38 8.16
CA ILE A 401 7.76 19.67 9.40
C ILE A 401 9.28 19.64 9.61
N GLU A 402 9.74 19.89 10.84
CA GLU A 402 11.14 19.72 11.23
C GLU A 402 11.28 18.45 12.10
N PRO A 403 11.62 17.29 11.50
CA PRO A 403 11.72 16.03 12.21
C PRO A 403 12.99 16.01 13.08
N THR A 404 12.81 15.85 14.38
CA THR A 404 13.86 15.48 15.33
C THR A 404 13.44 14.19 16.03
N PHE A 405 14.20 13.11 15.85
CA PHE A 405 13.92 11.79 16.43
C PHE A 405 14.64 11.59 17.76
N ALA A 406 15.84 12.15 17.92
CA ALA A 406 16.53 12.18 19.20
C ALA A 406 16.08 13.40 20.02
N VAL A 407 15.64 13.16 21.26
CA VAL A 407 15.52 14.23 22.25
C VAL A 407 16.95 14.71 22.54
N ALA A 408 17.22 16.01 22.34
CA ALA A 408 18.48 16.62 22.74
C ALA A 408 18.78 16.16 24.18
N LYS A 409 19.99 15.64 24.42
CA LYS A 409 20.45 15.37 25.78
C LYS A 409 20.28 16.67 26.56
N VAL A 410 19.26 16.74 27.40
CA VAL A 410 19.14 17.82 28.38
C VAL A 410 20.36 17.62 29.27
N GLY A 411 21.36 18.48 29.06
CA GLY A 411 22.53 18.54 29.93
C GLY A 411 22.02 18.82 31.32
N VAL A 412 22.09 17.81 32.19
CA VAL A 412 22.07 18.05 33.63
C VAL A 412 23.38 18.79 33.90
N VAL A 413 23.28 20.11 34.05
CA VAL A 413 24.33 20.94 34.65
C VAL A 413 24.39 20.63 36.13
#